data_AF-A0A842MWE0-F1
#
_entry.id   AF-A0A842MWE0-F1
#
_cell.length_a   1.000
_cell.length_b   1.000
_cell.length_c   1.000
_cell.angle_alpha   90.00
_cell.angle_beta   90.00
_cell.angle_gamma   90.00
#
_symmetry.space_group_name_H-M   'P 1'
#
loop_
_entity.id
_entity.type
_entity.pdbx_description
1 polymer ?
#
loop_
_entity_poly.entity_id
_entity_poly.type
_entity_poly.pdbx_seq_one_letter_code
_entity_poly.pdbx_strand_id
1 'polypeptide(L)' 'MYLVIFDKSGRSLSGWHYGKLRALGTRWIQRSAIGADHVGVAMELLRTLREFGAQKIPVFEAADITDSAGAPCGST' A
#
# COMPACT_ATOMS: atom_id res chain seq x y z
N MET A 1 -12.00 -0.39 0.98
CA MET A 1 -10.78 0.44 0.85
C MET A 1 -9.60 -0.35 1.37
N TYR A 2 -8.50 -0.35 0.64
CA TYR A 2 -7.27 -1.08 0.93
C TYR A 2 -6.08 -0.12 0.98
N LEU A 3 -5.14 -0.40 1.86
CA LEU A 3 -3.86 0.30 1.97
C LEU A 3 -2.75 -0.65 1.52
N VAL A 4 -2.03 -0.25 0.47
CA VAL A 4 -0.85 -0.95 -0.03
C VAL A 4 0.38 -0.18 0.39
N ILE A 5 1.20 -0.77 1.26
CA ILE A 5 2.50 -0.21 1.64
C ILE A 5 3.56 -1.03 0.92
N PHE A 6 4.60 -0.39 0.41
CA PHE A 6 5.69 -1.10 -0.24
C PHE A 6 7.04 -0.55 0.18
N ASP A 7 7.95 -1.48 0.48
CA ASP A 7 9.35 -1.15 0.62
C ASP A 7 10.14 -1.66 -0.59
N LYS A 8 11.00 -0.80 -1.12
CA LYS A 8 11.92 -1.14 -2.18
C LYS A 8 13.35 -0.90 -1.70
N SER A 9 13.89 -1.91 -1.04
CA SER A 9 15.31 -1.95 -0.69
C SER A 9 16.16 -2.07 -1.98
N GLY A 10 17.03 -1.09 -2.21
CA GLY A 10 17.92 -1.05 -3.38
C GLY A 10 17.59 0.05 -4.38
N ARG A 11 17.36 -0.30 -5.66
CA ARG A 11 17.26 0.68 -6.75
C ARG A 11 15.93 1.45 -6.66
N SER A 12 16.01 2.76 -6.40
CA SER A 12 14.82 3.63 -6.29
C SER A 12 13.90 3.52 -7.51
N LEU A 13 12.59 3.58 -7.27
CA LEU A 13 11.61 3.75 -8.36
C LEU A 13 11.93 5.05 -9.12
N SER A 14 11.99 4.97 -10.44
CA SER A 14 12.09 6.13 -11.33
C SER A 14 10.72 6.77 -11.59
N GLY A 15 10.71 7.99 -12.14
CA GLY A 15 9.48 8.70 -12.51
C GLY A 15 8.52 7.88 -13.37
N TRP A 16 9.04 7.04 -14.28
CA TRP A 16 8.22 6.13 -15.10
C TRP A 16 7.41 5.15 -14.27
N HIS A 17 8.00 4.58 -13.21
CA HIS A 17 7.32 3.64 -12.33
C HIS A 17 6.17 4.33 -11.58
N TYR A 18 6.41 5.54 -11.07
CA TYR A 18 5.36 6.33 -10.41
C TYR A 18 4.23 6.69 -11.37
N GLY A 19 4.56 7.00 -12.63
CA GLY A 19 3.57 7.24 -13.68
C GLY A 19 2.65 6.03 -13.91
N LYS A 20 3.23 4.83 -14.02
CA LYS A 20 2.45 3.58 -14.15
C LYS A 20 1.53 3.33 -12.95
N LEU A 21 2.03 3.51 -11.72
CA LEU A 21 1.24 3.30 -10.50
C LEU A 21 0.08 4.31 -10.38
N ARG A 22 0.27 5.56 -10.81
CA ARG A 22 -0.79 6.58 -10.82
C ARG A 22 -1.90 6.29 -11.84
N ALA A 23 -1.58 5.61 -12.93
CA ALA A 23 -2.57 5.26 -13.95
C ALA A 23 -3.61 4.23 -13.48
N LEU A 24 -3.34 3.51 -12.38
CA LEU A 24 -4.22 2.47 -11.85
C LEU A 24 -5.45 3.01 -11.08
N GLY A 25 -5.71 4.33 -11.11
CA GLY A 25 -6.86 4.92 -10.42
C GLY A 25 -6.75 4.83 -8.90
N THR A 26 -5.55 5.08 -8.37
CA THR A 26 -5.24 4.92 -6.94
C THR A 26 -5.04 6.27 -6.26
N ARG A 27 -5.20 6.31 -4.94
CA ARG A 27 -4.94 7.51 -4.14
C ARG A 27 -3.55 7.45 -3.52
N TRP A 28 -2.69 8.40 -3.88
CA TRP A 28 -1.38 8.51 -3.25
C TRP A 28 -1.50 9.08 -1.83
N ILE A 29 -0.99 8.36 -0.83
CA ILE A 29 -1.02 8.80 0.58
C ILE A 29 0.38 9.26 1.00
N GLN A 30 1.39 8.43 0.74
CA GLN A 30 2.80 8.73 0.98
C GLN A 30 3.67 8.12 -0.12
N ARG A 31 4.96 8.47 -0.17
CA ARG A 31 5.91 7.96 -1.18
C ARG A 31 5.84 6.44 -1.39
N SER A 32 5.66 5.69 -0.29
CA SER A 32 5.62 4.23 -0.24
C SER A 32 4.27 3.66 0.20
N ALA A 33 3.21 4.47 0.18
CA ALA A 33 1.87 4.06 0.63
C ALA A 33 0.78 4.57 -0.31
N ILE A 34 -0.03 3.65 -0.82
CA ILE A 34 -1.06 3.90 -1.83
C ILE A 34 -2.39 3.32 -1.33
N GLY A 35 -3.45 4.11 -1.41
CA GLY A 35 -4.82 3.68 -1.17
C GLY A 35 -5.48 3.18 -2.45
N ALA A 36 -6.24 2.09 -2.34
CA ALA A 36 -7.05 1.51 -3.41
C ALA A 36 -8.49 1.30 -2.94
N ASP A 37 -9.48 1.59 -3.78
CA ASP A 37 -10.89 1.51 -3.36
C ASP A 37 -11.39 0.07 -3.25
N HIS A 38 -10.88 -0.81 -4.11
CA HIS A 38 -11.30 -2.22 -4.21
C HIS A 38 -10.10 -3.18 -4.28
N VAL A 39 -10.35 -4.44 -3.91
CA VAL A 39 -9.32 -5.48 -3.84
C VAL A 39 -8.64 -5.74 -5.18
N GLY A 40 -9.37 -5.62 -6.29
CA GLY A 40 -8.81 -5.80 -7.65
C GLY A 40 -7.65 -4.84 -7.93
N VAL A 41 -7.83 -3.56 -7.63
CA VAL A 41 -6.80 -2.52 -7.80
C VAL A 41 -5.63 -2.75 -6.85
N ALA A 42 -5.90 -3.16 -5.60
CA ALA A 42 -4.84 -3.48 -4.64
C ALA A 42 -3.97 -4.67 -5.10
N MET A 43 -4.59 -5.70 -5.69
CA MET A 43 -3.88 -6.85 -6.23
C MET A 43 -3.09 -6.51 -7.50
N GLU A 44 -3.62 -5.64 -8.35
CA GLU A 44 -2.91 -5.14 -9.53
C GLU A 44 -1.70 -4.28 -9.15
N LEU A 45 -1.85 -3.42 -8.13
CA LEU A 45 -0.73 -2.69 -7.51
C LEU A 45 0.34 -3.66 -7.00
N LEU A 46 -0.06 -4.69 -6.25
CA LEU A 46 0.87 -5.68 -5.72
C LEU A 46 1.64 -6.40 -6.82
N ARG A 47 0.98 -6.83 -7.90
CA ARG A 47 1.63 -7.46 -9.06
C ARG A 47 2.63 -6.49 -9.71
N THR A 48 2.20 -5.28 -10.00
CA THR A 48 3.02 -4.24 -10.63
C THR A 48 4.26 -3.91 -9.78
N LEU A 49 4.08 -3.78 -8.46
CA LEU A 49 5.17 -3.49 -7.52
C LEU A 49 6.17 -4.66 -7.45
N ARG A 50 5.71 -5.91 -7.51
CA ARG A 50 6.59 -7.09 -7.59
C ARG A 50 7.40 -7.14 -8.87
N GLU A 51 6.80 -6.79 -10.02
CA GLU A 51 7.52 -6.65 -11.29
C GLU A 51 8.61 -5.58 -11.20
N PHE A 52 8.36 -4.52 -10.42
CA PHE A 52 9.35 -3.48 -10.17
C PHE A 52 10.41 -3.90 -9.14
N GLY A 53 10.33 -5.11 -8.59
CA GLY A 53 11.28 -5.65 -7.63
C GLY A 53 11.02 -5.28 -6.18
N ALA A 54 9.84 -4.77 -5.82
CA ALA A 54 9.45 -4.63 -4.42
C ALA A 54 9.12 -6.01 -3.83
N GLN A 55 9.74 -6.34 -2.69
CA GLN A 55 9.61 -7.67 -2.09
C GLN A 55 8.63 -7.68 -0.92
N LYS A 56 8.63 -6.63 -0.11
CA LYS A 56 7.74 -6.48 1.05
C LYS A 56 6.63 -5.50 0.71
N ILE A 57 5.47 -6.05 0.35
CA ILE A 57 4.28 -5.28 -0.03
C ILE A 57 3.09 -5.74 0.81
N PRO A 58 3.01 -5.33 2.09
CA PRO A 58 1.82 -5.61 2.90
C PRO A 58 0.60 -4.85 2.34
N VAL A 59 -0.53 -5.54 2.33
CA VAL A 59 -1.84 -5.02 1.93
C VAL A 59 -2.77 -5.15 3.12
N PHE A 60 -3.38 -4.05 3.51
CA PHE A 60 -4.32 -3.99 4.63
C PHE A 60 -5.70 -3.62 4.12
N GLU A 61 -6.73 -4.34 4.56
CA GLU A 61 -8.09 -3.85 4.42
C GLU A 61 -8.37 -2.80 5.49
N ALA A 62 -9.06 -1.71 5.13
CA ALA A 62 -9.38 -0.66 6.10
C ALA A 62 -10.20 -1.17 7.30
N ALA A 63 -11.02 -2.22 7.09
CA ALA A 63 -11.79 -2.87 8.14
C ALA A 63 -10.91 -3.58 9.19
N ASP A 64 -9.75 -4.11 8.78
CA ASP A 64 -8.82 -4.80 9.68
C ASP A 64 -8.01 -3.83 10.56
N ILE A 65 -7.90 -2.57 10.15
CA ILE A 65 -7.13 -1.54 10.88
C ILE A 65 -7.91 -1.00 12.09
N THR A 66 -9.24 -1.01 12.02
CA THR A 66 -10.12 -0.46 13.05
C THR A 66 -10.21 -1.28 14.34
N ASP A 67 -9.74 -2.54 14.34
CA ASP A 67 -9.82 -3.42 15.52
C ASP A 67 -8.71 -3.16 16.56
N SER A 68 -7.59 -2.54 16.15
CA SER A 68 -6.43 -2.32 17.04
C SER A 68 -6.50 -1.04 17.88
N ALA A 69 -7.56 -0.23 17.78
CA ALA A 69 -7.75 0.99 18.57
C ALA A 69 -8.52 0.78 19.89
N GLY A 70 -8.68 -0.48 20.32
CA GLY A 70 -9.47 -0.89 21.48
C GLY A 70 -8.68 -1.49 22.64
N ALA A 71 -7.46 -1.03 22.91
CA ALA A 71 -6.85 -1.26 24.23
C ALA A 71 -6.98 0.04 25.04
N PRO A 72 -7.90 0.15 26.01
CA PRO A 72 -7.85 1.24 26.96
C PRO A 72 -6.52 1.12 27.72
N CYS A 73 -5.60 2.05 27.46
CA CYS A 73 -4.53 2.36 28.40
C CYS A 73 -5.21 2.87 29.67
N GLY A 74 -5.51 1.97 30.60
CA GLY A 74 -6.23 2.26 31.82
C GLY A 74 -5.79 1.33 32.94
N SER A 75 -4.98 1.89 33.83
CA SER A 75 -4.94 1.64 35.28
C SER A 75 -4.58 0.21 35.71
N THR A 76 -3.44 -0.03 36.36
CA THR A 76 -3.15 0.39 37.74
C THR A 76 -1.67 0.19 38.03
#